data_AF-A0A3D0XAP4-F1
#
_entry.id   AF-A0A3D0XAP4-F1
#
_cell.length_a   1.000
_cell.length_b   1.000
_cell.length_c   1.000
_cell.angle_alpha   90.00
_cell.angle_beta   90.00
_cell.angle_gamma   90.00
#
_symmetry.space_group_name_H-M   'P 1'
#
loop_
_entity.id
_entity.type
_entity.pdbx_description
1 polymer ?
#
loop_
_entity_poly.entity_id
_entity_poly.type
_entity_poly.pdbx_seq_one_letter_code
_entity_poly.pdbx_strand_id
1 'polypeptide(L)'
;AMEGGIDDVGLGVLFGLELYRYELAGLLMHAEHLEAVHGVGPHTISVPRIKKADDIDPSTFDNGIDDDTFAKITAIIRIAVPYTGMIISTREGQKVREQVIKLGISQISGASCTSVGGYDHPEAEEENSAQFDVSDTRTLDEVVCWLMELGYIPSFCTACYREGRTGDRFMALCKNGQIQNCCHPNALMTLKEYLMDYASEKTKKIGDALIEKELLKIPNEKVRRIATEHINDIENNNKRDFRF
;
A
#
# COMPACT_ATOMS: atom_id res chain seq x y z
N ALA A 1 20.62 -8.52 4.67
CA ALA A 1 19.32 -9.08 4.23
C ALA A 1 19.46 -9.77 2.88
N MET A 2 19.83 -9.04 1.82
CA MET A 2 19.99 -9.60 0.46
C MET A 2 21.05 -10.70 0.35
N GLU A 3 22.21 -10.54 0.99
CA GLU A 3 23.21 -11.64 1.08
C GLU A 3 22.68 -12.87 1.83
N GLY A 4 21.66 -12.70 2.67
CA GLY A 4 20.95 -13.77 3.37
C GLY A 4 19.80 -14.38 2.56
N GLY A 5 19.66 -14.01 1.28
CA GLY A 5 18.64 -14.57 0.37
C GLY A 5 17.28 -13.86 0.39
N ILE A 6 17.14 -12.72 1.07
CA ILE A 6 15.91 -11.91 1.06
C ILE A 6 16.02 -10.87 -0.06
N ASP A 7 15.32 -11.10 -1.16
CA ASP A 7 15.35 -10.27 -2.38
C ASP A 7 14.32 -9.12 -2.36
N ASP A 8 13.18 -9.29 -1.70
CA ASP A 8 12.23 -8.21 -1.44
C ASP A 8 12.55 -7.50 -0.11
N VAL A 9 13.14 -6.30 -0.19
CA VAL A 9 13.44 -5.45 0.97
C VAL A 9 12.65 -4.14 0.94
N GLY A 10 12.33 -3.62 2.13
CA GLY A 10 11.73 -2.31 2.31
C GLY A 10 12.74 -1.31 2.89
N LEU A 11 12.80 -0.11 2.32
CA LEU A 11 13.51 1.02 2.93
C LEU A 11 12.52 1.97 3.62
N GLY A 12 13.03 2.83 4.48
CA GLY A 12 12.24 3.89 5.07
C GLY A 12 13.08 4.90 5.80
N VAL A 13 12.57 6.13 5.84
CA VAL A 13 13.13 7.25 6.59
C VAL A 13 12.02 7.82 7.46
N LEU A 14 12.31 8.06 8.73
CA LEU A 14 11.42 8.82 9.61
C LEU A 14 11.65 10.32 9.38
N PHE A 15 10.86 10.92 8.49
CA PHE A 15 10.99 12.34 8.16
C PHE A 15 10.54 13.20 9.34
N GLY A 16 11.33 14.23 9.63
CA GLY A 16 11.14 15.09 10.80
C GLY A 16 12.27 15.01 11.82
N LEU A 17 13.13 13.99 11.74
CA LEU A 17 14.31 13.87 12.61
C LEU A 17 15.40 14.86 12.23
N GLU A 18 15.75 14.92 10.94
CA GLU A 18 16.77 15.83 10.40
C GLU A 18 16.31 16.48 9.08
N LEU A 19 17.23 17.16 8.40
CA LEU A 19 16.98 17.85 7.15
C LEU A 19 16.50 16.89 6.05
N TYR A 20 15.20 16.97 5.71
CA TYR A 20 14.56 16.05 4.77
C TYR A 20 15.26 15.94 3.41
N ARG A 21 15.94 16.99 2.95
CA ARG A 21 16.67 16.98 1.65
C ARG A 21 17.86 16.03 1.70
N TYR A 22 18.56 16.02 2.81
CA TYR A 22 19.71 15.14 3.02
C TYR A 22 19.23 13.69 3.15
N GLU A 23 18.22 13.46 3.98
CA GLU A 23 17.61 12.15 4.17
C GLU A 23 17.03 11.57 2.86
N LEU A 24 16.33 12.40 2.08
CA LEU A 24 15.80 11.99 0.78
C LEU A 24 16.92 11.61 -0.19
N ALA A 25 17.99 12.39 -0.25
CA ALA A 25 19.14 12.05 -1.09
C ALA A 25 19.78 10.72 -0.66
N GLY A 26 20.01 10.53 0.65
CA GLY A 26 20.54 9.29 1.20
C GLY A 26 19.66 8.07 0.92
N LEU A 27 18.34 8.22 1.05
CA LEU A 27 17.36 7.17 0.73
C LEU A 27 17.44 6.75 -0.75
N LEU A 28 17.53 7.71 -1.68
CA LEU A 28 17.62 7.42 -3.10
C LEU A 28 18.97 6.79 -3.47
N MET A 29 20.07 7.28 -2.89
CA MET A 29 21.40 6.66 -3.07
C MET A 29 21.44 5.23 -2.52
N HIS A 30 20.73 4.95 -1.42
CA HIS A 30 20.63 3.60 -0.88
C HIS A 30 19.83 2.69 -1.81
N ALA A 31 18.72 3.17 -2.38
CA ALA A 31 17.96 2.41 -3.37
C ALA A 31 18.81 2.08 -4.62
N GLU A 32 19.56 3.07 -5.13
CA GLU A 32 20.50 2.90 -6.24
C GLU A 32 21.60 1.88 -5.91
N HIS A 33 22.18 1.97 -4.71
CA HIS A 33 23.21 1.04 -4.25
C HIS A 33 22.73 -0.41 -4.26
N LEU A 34 21.52 -0.67 -3.75
CA LEU A 34 20.96 -2.03 -3.74
C LEU A 34 20.79 -2.58 -5.16
N GLU A 35 20.26 -1.77 -6.09
CA GLU A 35 20.14 -2.17 -7.49
C GLU A 35 21.51 -2.43 -8.13
N ALA A 36 22.50 -1.58 -7.88
CA ALA A 36 23.83 -1.71 -8.45
C ALA A 36 24.61 -2.93 -7.92
N VAL A 37 24.48 -3.25 -6.64
CA VAL A 37 25.25 -4.33 -5.99
C VAL A 37 24.54 -5.68 -6.08
N HIS A 38 23.21 -5.70 -5.94
CA HIS A 38 22.43 -6.94 -5.86
C HIS A 38 21.56 -7.19 -7.09
N GLY A 39 21.56 -6.29 -8.08
CA GLY A 39 20.78 -6.42 -9.32
C GLY A 39 19.30 -6.04 -9.18
N VAL A 40 18.84 -5.73 -7.96
CA VAL A 40 17.47 -5.31 -7.67
C VAL A 40 17.45 -4.29 -6.54
N GLY A 41 16.71 -3.19 -6.77
CA GLY A 41 16.47 -2.16 -5.75
C GLY A 41 15.43 -2.60 -4.70
N PRO A 42 14.99 -1.69 -3.83
CA PRO A 42 13.99 -2.01 -2.83
C PRO A 42 12.61 -2.28 -3.44
N HIS A 43 11.90 -3.24 -2.88
CA HIS A 43 10.51 -3.55 -3.23
C HIS A 43 9.56 -2.44 -2.77
N THR A 44 9.81 -1.87 -1.59
CA THR A 44 9.03 -0.75 -1.04
C THR A 44 9.88 0.34 -0.41
N ILE A 45 9.34 1.55 -0.39
CA ILE A 45 9.80 2.66 0.44
C ILE A 45 8.63 3.13 1.31
N SER A 46 8.85 3.12 2.63
CA SER A 46 7.96 3.75 3.60
C SER A 46 8.38 5.19 3.85
N VAL A 47 7.41 6.10 3.94
CA VAL A 47 7.66 7.53 4.20
C VAL A 47 6.97 8.02 5.49
N PRO A 48 7.23 7.40 6.66
CA PRO A 48 6.60 7.86 7.90
C PRO A 48 7.09 9.27 8.29
N ARG A 49 6.16 10.12 8.74
CA ARG A 49 6.50 11.34 9.47
C ARG A 49 6.56 11.07 10.97
N ILE A 50 7.34 11.88 11.66
CA ILE A 50 7.30 11.92 13.12
C ILE A 50 5.90 12.32 13.58
N LYS A 51 5.40 11.62 14.60
CA LYS A 51 4.08 11.82 15.21
C LYS A 51 4.24 11.81 16.72
N LYS A 52 3.23 12.31 17.42
CA LYS A 52 3.18 12.30 18.87
C LYS A 52 3.14 10.85 19.36
N ALA A 53 3.83 10.61 20.47
CA ALA A 53 3.77 9.38 21.26
C ALA A 53 3.84 9.76 22.75
N ASP A 54 3.66 8.80 23.65
CA ASP A 54 3.44 9.02 25.09
C ASP A 54 4.51 9.94 25.73
N ASP A 55 5.77 9.80 25.32
CA ASP A 55 6.90 10.64 25.76
C ASP A 55 7.53 11.50 24.63
N ILE A 56 6.85 11.65 23.49
CA ILE A 56 7.38 12.36 22.32
C ILE A 56 6.46 13.53 21.99
N ASP A 57 6.93 14.74 22.28
CA ASP A 57 6.33 15.96 21.75
C ASP A 57 6.91 16.26 20.35
N PRO A 58 6.13 16.17 19.26
CA PRO A 58 6.62 16.45 17.92
C PRO A 58 7.15 17.89 17.75
N SER A 59 6.69 18.83 18.59
CA SER A 59 7.15 20.22 18.55
C SER A 59 8.58 20.40 19.05
N THR A 60 9.16 19.39 19.70
CA THR A 60 10.58 19.36 20.09
C THR A 60 11.51 19.05 18.91
N PHE A 61 10.96 18.69 17.75
CA PHE A 61 11.72 18.43 16.53
C PHE A 61 11.62 19.63 15.60
N ASP A 62 12.69 20.43 15.53
CA ASP A 62 12.78 21.63 14.69
C ASP A 62 12.69 21.32 13.18
N ASN A 63 12.82 20.05 12.80
CA ASN A 63 12.89 19.59 11.40
C ASN A 63 11.59 18.94 10.89
N GLY A 64 10.47 19.11 11.61
CA GLY A 64 9.15 18.65 11.17
C GLY A 64 8.80 19.10 9.74
N ILE A 65 8.18 18.22 8.95
CA ILE A 65 7.78 18.53 7.57
C ILE A 65 6.28 18.74 7.45
N ASP A 66 5.89 19.83 6.78
CA ASP A 66 4.50 20.14 6.45
C ASP A 66 3.93 19.22 5.35
N ASP A 67 2.63 19.29 5.14
CA ASP A 67 1.90 18.44 4.19
C ASP A 67 2.37 18.66 2.74
N ASP A 68 2.73 19.89 2.37
CA ASP A 68 3.21 20.22 1.03
C ASP A 68 4.60 19.67 0.76
N THR A 69 5.50 19.75 1.74
CA THR A 69 6.83 19.14 1.69
C THR A 69 6.71 17.62 1.64
N PHE A 70 5.82 17.04 2.43
CA PHE A 70 5.57 15.60 2.42
C PHE A 70 5.03 15.10 1.07
N ALA A 71 4.08 15.82 0.49
CA ALA A 71 3.57 15.56 -0.85
C ALA A 71 4.66 15.68 -1.91
N LYS A 72 5.53 16.69 -1.81
CA LYS A 72 6.68 16.87 -2.70
C LYS A 72 7.67 15.71 -2.60
N ILE A 73 8.02 15.27 -1.39
CA ILE A 73 8.90 14.12 -1.16
C ILE A 73 8.29 12.87 -1.82
N THR A 74 6.99 12.64 -1.61
CA THR A 74 6.28 11.50 -2.20
C THR A 74 6.39 11.51 -3.73
N ALA A 75 6.13 12.65 -4.36
CA ALA A 75 6.23 12.79 -5.81
C ALA A 75 7.65 12.58 -6.33
N ILE A 76 8.67 13.09 -5.63
CA ILE A 76 10.08 12.91 -6.02
C ILE A 76 10.47 11.44 -5.98
N ILE A 77 10.11 10.71 -4.91
CA ILE A 77 10.41 9.28 -4.79
C ILE A 77 9.74 8.49 -5.93
N ARG A 78 8.45 8.75 -6.21
CA ARG A 78 7.73 8.10 -7.31
C ARG A 78 8.41 8.31 -8.67
N ILE A 79 8.96 9.50 -8.92
CA ILE A 79 9.67 9.78 -10.17
C ILE A 79 11.05 9.09 -10.19
N ALA A 80 11.77 9.11 -9.07
CA ALA A 80 13.14 8.59 -8.99
C ALA A 80 13.21 7.06 -9.05
N VAL A 81 12.28 6.36 -8.39
CA VAL A 81 12.24 4.89 -8.32
C VAL A 81 10.85 4.35 -8.72
N PRO A 82 10.48 4.45 -10.01
CA PRO A 82 9.09 4.32 -10.47
C PRO A 82 8.48 2.93 -10.28
N TYR A 83 9.29 1.89 -10.12
CA TYR A 83 8.81 0.52 -9.90
C TYR A 83 8.80 0.08 -8.44
N THR A 84 9.39 0.89 -7.55
CA THR A 84 9.34 0.65 -6.10
C THR A 84 7.96 1.04 -5.58
N GLY A 85 7.38 0.16 -4.76
CA GLY A 85 6.14 0.45 -4.05
C GLY A 85 6.34 1.54 -3.00
N MET A 86 5.30 2.30 -2.70
CA MET A 86 5.36 3.32 -1.65
C MET A 86 4.24 3.10 -0.64
N ILE A 87 4.61 3.08 0.64
CA ILE A 87 3.71 2.78 1.76
C ILE A 87 3.39 4.06 2.52
N ILE A 88 2.10 4.30 2.75
CA ILE A 88 1.60 5.27 3.74
C ILE A 88 0.82 4.56 4.84
N SER A 89 1.04 4.96 6.08
CA SER A 89 0.35 4.41 7.24
C SER A 89 -0.75 5.34 7.76
N THR A 90 -1.51 4.85 8.74
CA THR A 90 -2.48 5.62 9.53
C THR A 90 -1.84 6.66 10.47
N ARG A 91 -0.52 6.87 10.39
CA ARG A 91 0.13 8.09 10.91
C ARG A 91 -0.48 9.34 10.29
N GLU A 92 -0.98 9.24 9.07
CA GLU A 92 -1.59 10.36 8.35
C GLU A 92 -3.10 10.29 8.35
N GLY A 93 -3.75 11.44 8.52
CA GLY A 93 -5.20 11.57 8.42
C GLY A 93 -5.68 11.51 6.97
N GLN A 94 -6.99 11.37 6.78
CA GLN A 94 -7.62 11.21 5.46
C GLN A 94 -7.17 12.26 4.44
N LYS A 95 -7.17 13.56 4.80
CA LYS A 95 -6.82 14.66 3.89
C LYS A 95 -5.42 14.50 3.27
N VAL A 96 -4.42 14.20 4.09
CA VAL A 96 -3.04 14.01 3.64
C VAL A 96 -2.95 12.74 2.79
N ARG A 97 -3.60 11.66 3.22
CA ARG A 97 -3.68 10.41 2.46
C ARG A 97 -4.29 10.62 1.07
N GLU A 98 -5.37 11.38 0.94
CA GLU A 98 -5.97 11.73 -0.36
C GLU A 98 -5.01 12.48 -1.29
N GLN A 99 -4.22 13.39 -0.72
CA GLN A 99 -3.25 14.19 -1.48
C GLN A 99 -2.13 13.30 -2.03
N VAL A 100 -1.52 12.47 -1.19
CA VAL A 100 -0.32 11.69 -1.56
C VAL A 100 -0.62 10.40 -2.31
N ILE A 101 -1.82 9.82 -2.20
CA ILE A 101 -2.23 8.71 -3.07
C ILE A 101 -2.13 9.09 -4.55
N LYS A 102 -2.51 10.32 -4.90
CA LYS A 102 -2.42 10.85 -6.27
C LYS A 102 -0.97 11.03 -6.76
N LEU A 103 -0.01 11.05 -5.84
CA LEU A 103 1.40 11.39 -6.12
C LEU A 103 2.32 10.18 -6.16
N GLY A 104 1.82 8.99 -5.81
CA GLY A 104 2.58 7.76 -6.00
C GLY A 104 2.48 6.71 -4.90
N ILE A 105 1.65 6.87 -3.87
CA ILE A 105 1.42 5.76 -2.92
C ILE A 105 0.80 4.57 -3.65
N SER A 106 1.31 3.37 -3.36
CA SER A 106 0.82 2.11 -3.92
C SER A 106 0.33 1.13 -2.85
N GLN A 107 0.63 1.37 -1.58
CA GLN A 107 0.22 0.55 -0.45
C GLN A 107 -0.19 1.43 0.72
N ILE A 108 -1.24 1.02 1.42
CA ILE A 108 -1.85 1.84 2.46
C ILE A 108 -2.39 0.96 3.59
N SER A 109 -2.15 1.36 4.85
CA SER A 109 -2.76 0.67 5.99
C SER A 109 -4.18 1.16 6.26
N GLY A 110 -5.06 0.29 6.75
CA GLY A 110 -6.43 0.59 7.17
C GLY A 110 -6.76 -0.16 8.45
N ALA A 111 -7.62 0.43 9.30
CA ALA A 111 -7.97 -0.13 10.61
C ALA A 111 -6.74 -0.58 11.44
N SER A 112 -5.72 0.27 11.51
CA SER A 112 -4.48 -0.08 12.22
C SER A 112 -4.66 0.07 13.72
N CYS A 113 -4.24 -0.94 14.48
CA CYS A 113 -4.05 -0.86 15.92
C CYS A 113 -2.54 -0.91 16.21
N THR A 114 -2.03 0.08 16.94
CA THR A 114 -0.59 0.29 17.14
C THR A 114 -0.10 -0.08 18.53
N SER A 115 -1.00 -0.57 19.39
CA SER A 115 -0.70 -1.12 20.72
C SER A 115 -0.53 -2.65 20.67
N VAL A 116 0.17 -3.19 21.66
CA VAL A 116 0.47 -4.62 21.76
C VAL A 116 -0.81 -5.38 22.15
N GLY A 117 -1.33 -6.23 21.26
CA GLY A 117 -2.55 -7.00 21.51
C GLY A 117 -3.86 -6.22 21.33
N GLY A 118 -3.79 -4.95 20.92
CA GLY A 118 -4.94 -4.05 20.90
C GLY A 118 -6.08 -4.39 19.92
N TYR A 119 -5.88 -5.36 19.03
CA TYR A 119 -6.98 -5.90 18.20
C TYR A 119 -7.93 -6.82 18.98
N ASP A 120 -7.46 -7.47 20.04
CA ASP A 120 -8.23 -8.42 20.86
C ASP A 120 -8.69 -7.76 22.18
N HIS A 121 -7.77 -7.05 22.84
CA HIS A 121 -8.01 -6.37 24.11
C HIS A 121 -7.64 -4.90 23.98
N PRO A 122 -8.62 -3.99 23.77
CA PRO A 122 -8.37 -2.57 23.82
C PRO A 122 -7.76 -2.19 25.17
N GLU A 123 -6.60 -1.54 25.15
CA GLU A 123 -5.95 -1.04 26.36
C GLU A 123 -6.78 0.09 26.98
N ALA A 124 -6.75 0.20 28.31
CA ALA A 124 -7.33 1.34 29.01
C ALA A 124 -6.50 2.60 28.71
N GLU A 125 -7.11 3.79 28.72
CA GLU A 125 -6.40 5.06 28.42
C GLU A 125 -5.18 5.33 29.32
N GLU A 126 -5.13 4.71 30.50
CA GLU A 126 -4.02 4.82 31.46
C GLU A 126 -2.82 3.91 31.13
N GLU A 127 -3.01 2.90 30.27
CA GLU A 127 -1.98 2.00 29.75
C GLU A 127 -1.84 2.25 28.25
N ASN A 128 -0.78 2.94 27.82
CA ASN A 128 -0.59 3.28 26.41
C ASN A 128 0.67 2.62 25.84
N SER A 129 0.55 1.40 25.31
CA SER A 129 1.65 0.75 24.59
C SER A 129 1.74 1.16 23.11
N ALA A 130 0.90 2.10 22.65
CA ALA A 130 0.85 2.49 21.26
C ALA A 130 2.18 3.09 20.80
N GLN A 131 2.73 2.56 19.70
CA GLN A 131 3.99 3.07 19.13
C GLN A 131 3.86 4.53 18.62
N PHE A 132 2.66 4.92 18.19
CA PHE A 132 2.33 6.26 17.70
C PHE A 132 0.82 6.47 17.69
N ASP A 133 0.42 7.74 17.76
CA ASP A 133 -0.99 8.14 17.62
C ASP A 133 -1.51 7.89 16.20
N VAL A 134 -2.59 7.11 16.12
CA VAL A 134 -3.30 6.81 14.87
C VAL A 134 -4.15 8.02 14.46
N SER A 135 -3.84 8.64 13.33
CA SER A 135 -4.58 9.80 12.79
C SER A 135 -5.76 9.42 11.91
N ASP A 136 -5.81 8.19 11.40
CA ASP A 136 -6.94 7.67 10.63
C ASP A 136 -7.48 6.42 11.32
N THR A 137 -8.59 6.62 12.05
CA THR A 137 -9.24 5.62 12.90
C THR A 137 -10.40 4.90 12.21
N ARG A 138 -10.59 5.13 10.91
CA ARG A 138 -11.65 4.49 10.13
C ARG A 138 -11.46 2.98 10.10
N THR A 139 -12.58 2.27 10.14
CA THR A 139 -12.65 0.82 9.94
C THR A 139 -12.15 0.45 8.54
N LEU A 140 -11.87 -0.84 8.33
CA LEU A 140 -11.40 -1.32 7.03
C LEU A 140 -12.46 -1.10 5.95
N ASP A 141 -13.75 -1.36 6.27
CA ASP A 141 -14.87 -1.15 5.33
C ASP A 141 -14.97 0.32 4.90
N GLU A 142 -14.84 1.26 5.85
CA GLU A 142 -14.86 2.70 5.54
C GLU A 142 -13.67 3.11 4.66
N VAL A 143 -12.46 2.59 4.91
CA VAL A 143 -11.28 2.88 4.08
C VAL A 143 -11.45 2.30 2.67
N VAL A 144 -11.90 1.05 2.54
CA VAL A 144 -12.12 0.41 1.23
C VAL A 144 -13.20 1.16 0.45
N CYS A 145 -14.33 1.48 1.09
CA CYS A 145 -15.43 2.25 0.51
C CYS A 145 -14.96 3.61 0.01
N TRP A 146 -14.23 4.36 0.86
CA TRP A 146 -13.67 5.67 0.53
C TRP A 146 -12.73 5.62 -0.69
N LEU A 147 -11.83 4.63 -0.76
CA LEU A 147 -10.93 4.47 -1.91
C LEU A 147 -11.71 4.25 -3.21
N MET A 148 -12.78 3.45 -3.17
CA MET A 148 -13.64 3.21 -4.34
C MET A 148 -14.46 4.44 -4.73
N GLU A 149 -14.95 5.22 -3.77
CA GLU A 149 -15.64 6.50 -4.02
C GLU A 149 -14.70 7.53 -4.70
N LEU A 150 -13.40 7.47 -4.42
CA LEU A 150 -12.37 8.25 -5.12
C LEU A 150 -11.97 7.69 -6.49
N GLY A 151 -12.48 6.51 -6.87
CA GLY A 151 -12.18 5.84 -8.14
C GLY A 151 -10.92 4.98 -8.15
N TYR A 152 -10.36 4.64 -6.99
CA TYR A 152 -9.28 3.65 -6.87
C TYR A 152 -9.83 2.24 -6.71
N ILE A 153 -8.98 1.24 -6.98
CA ILE A 153 -9.30 -0.18 -6.82
C ILE A 153 -8.51 -0.70 -5.60
N PRO A 154 -9.16 -0.91 -4.44
CA PRO A 154 -8.53 -1.59 -3.32
C PRO A 154 -8.14 -3.02 -3.72
N SER A 155 -7.00 -3.50 -3.23
CA SER A 155 -6.52 -4.85 -3.54
C SER A 155 -5.89 -5.48 -2.31
N PHE A 156 -6.14 -6.78 -2.15
CA PHE A 156 -5.54 -7.64 -1.14
C PHE A 156 -4.65 -8.72 -1.79
N CYS A 157 -4.13 -8.41 -2.98
CA CYS A 157 -3.35 -9.34 -3.80
C CYS A 157 -2.06 -9.77 -3.10
N THR A 158 -1.81 -11.08 -3.11
CA THR A 158 -0.57 -11.72 -2.65
C THR A 158 0.00 -12.66 -3.71
N ALA A 159 -0.47 -12.54 -4.96
CA ALA A 159 -0.16 -13.46 -6.05
C ALA A 159 1.32 -13.46 -6.47
N CYS A 160 2.04 -12.34 -6.35
CA CYS A 160 3.47 -12.29 -6.70
C CYS A 160 4.28 -13.28 -5.88
N TYR A 161 4.01 -13.35 -4.57
CA TYR A 161 4.67 -14.27 -3.66
C TYR A 161 4.39 -15.73 -4.02
N ARG A 162 3.11 -16.08 -4.26
CA ARG A 162 2.70 -17.47 -4.60
C ARG A 162 3.25 -17.96 -5.93
N GLU A 163 3.41 -17.06 -6.89
CA GLU A 163 3.95 -17.37 -8.22
C GLU A 163 5.49 -17.23 -8.31
N GLY A 164 6.16 -17.00 -7.17
CA GLY A 164 7.63 -16.86 -7.14
C GLY A 164 8.15 -15.66 -7.93
N ARG A 165 7.36 -14.58 -7.98
CA ARG A 165 7.67 -13.29 -8.60
C ARG A 165 8.18 -12.32 -7.54
N THR A 166 9.37 -12.57 -7.03
CA THR A 166 10.09 -11.73 -6.06
C THR A 166 11.35 -11.14 -6.73
N GLY A 167 11.93 -10.09 -6.17
CA GLY A 167 13.21 -9.56 -6.62
C GLY A 167 13.26 -9.17 -8.11
N ASP A 168 14.27 -9.68 -8.83
CA ASP A 168 14.52 -9.38 -10.25
C ASP A 168 13.38 -9.82 -11.16
N ARG A 169 12.72 -10.95 -10.84
CA ARG A 169 11.57 -11.48 -11.60
C ARG A 169 10.37 -10.54 -11.53
N PHE A 170 10.11 -9.97 -10.36
CA PHE A 170 9.08 -8.93 -10.21
C PHE A 170 9.43 -7.71 -11.05
N MET A 171 10.68 -7.22 -10.94
CA MET A 171 11.13 -6.06 -11.69
C MET A 171 11.06 -6.26 -13.20
N ALA A 172 11.34 -7.46 -13.70
CA ALA A 172 11.21 -7.78 -15.12
C ALA A 172 9.77 -7.59 -15.62
N LEU A 173 8.76 -8.06 -14.86
CA LEU A 173 7.33 -7.88 -15.18
C LEU A 173 6.88 -6.41 -15.13
N CYS A 174 7.44 -5.64 -14.21
CA CYS A 174 7.22 -4.21 -14.13
C CYS A 174 7.80 -3.48 -15.35
N LYS A 175 9.08 -3.71 -15.63
CA LYS A 175 9.86 -3.01 -16.67
C LYS A 175 9.39 -3.38 -18.09
N ASN A 176 8.82 -4.56 -18.31
CA ASN A 176 8.28 -4.99 -19.61
C ASN A 176 6.79 -4.65 -19.83
N GLY A 177 6.14 -3.96 -18.88
CA GLY A 177 4.75 -3.54 -18.99
C GLY A 177 3.71 -4.67 -18.91
N GLN A 178 4.12 -5.89 -18.54
CA GLN A 178 3.20 -7.03 -18.38
C GLN A 178 2.49 -7.03 -17.03
N ILE A 179 2.97 -6.27 -16.05
CA ILE A 179 2.39 -6.25 -14.71
C ILE A 179 0.88 -5.93 -14.69
N GLN A 180 0.40 -5.09 -15.61
CA GLN A 180 -1.04 -4.77 -15.73
C GLN A 180 -1.91 -5.99 -16.06
N ASN A 181 -1.36 -6.98 -16.76
CA ASN A 181 -2.08 -8.21 -17.11
C ASN A 181 -2.23 -9.17 -15.93
N CYS A 182 -1.52 -8.93 -14.82
CA CYS A 182 -1.60 -9.72 -13.60
C CYS A 182 -2.23 -8.90 -12.46
N CYS A 183 -1.70 -7.72 -12.17
CA CYS A 183 -2.11 -6.92 -11.02
C CYS A 183 -3.54 -6.39 -11.12
N HIS A 184 -3.96 -5.93 -12.30
CA HIS A 184 -5.33 -5.42 -12.46
C HIS A 184 -6.39 -6.52 -12.24
N PRO A 185 -6.35 -7.67 -12.94
CA PRO A 185 -7.33 -8.73 -12.67
C PRO A 185 -7.22 -9.30 -11.25
N ASN A 186 -6.01 -9.45 -10.69
CA ASN A 186 -5.84 -9.88 -9.30
C ASN A 186 -6.46 -8.88 -8.31
N ALA A 187 -6.37 -7.58 -8.58
CA ALA A 187 -7.01 -6.55 -7.76
C ALA A 187 -8.54 -6.71 -7.77
N LEU A 188 -9.15 -6.94 -8.93
CA LEU A 188 -10.61 -7.14 -9.03
C LEU A 188 -11.07 -8.42 -8.32
N MET A 189 -10.34 -9.53 -8.48
CA MET A 189 -10.67 -10.80 -7.82
C MET A 189 -10.56 -10.68 -6.29
N THR A 190 -9.45 -10.15 -5.78
CA THR A 190 -9.27 -9.99 -4.32
C THR A 190 -10.20 -8.95 -3.72
N LEU A 191 -10.57 -7.91 -4.48
CA LEU A 191 -11.64 -7.00 -4.07
C LEU A 191 -12.96 -7.77 -3.96
N LYS A 192 -13.34 -8.58 -4.96
CA LYS A 192 -14.58 -9.36 -4.91
C LYS A 192 -14.64 -10.29 -3.70
N GLU A 193 -13.54 -10.96 -3.35
CA GLU A 193 -13.45 -11.77 -2.13
C GLU A 193 -13.76 -10.94 -0.88
N TYR A 194 -13.13 -9.77 -0.75
CA TYR A 194 -13.40 -8.86 0.36
C TYR A 194 -14.88 -8.43 0.41
N LEU A 195 -15.48 -8.10 -0.74
CA LEU A 195 -16.88 -7.69 -0.82
C LEU A 195 -17.86 -8.79 -0.41
N MET A 196 -17.48 -10.05 -0.62
CA MET A 196 -18.30 -11.21 -0.26
C MET A 196 -18.15 -11.60 1.21
N ASP A 197 -16.95 -11.46 1.76
CA ASP A 197 -16.61 -12.02 3.06
C ASP A 197 -16.73 -11.00 4.21
N TYR A 198 -16.53 -9.71 3.94
CA TYR A 198 -16.33 -8.72 5.01
C TYR A 198 -17.06 -7.39 4.83
N ALA A 199 -17.43 -7.01 3.59
CA ALA A 199 -17.93 -5.67 3.31
C ALA A 199 -19.37 -5.45 3.80
N SER A 200 -19.68 -4.20 4.13
CA SER A 200 -21.07 -3.75 4.32
C SER A 200 -21.84 -3.74 2.99
N GLU A 201 -23.18 -3.76 3.05
CA GLU A 201 -24.03 -3.69 1.86
C GLU A 201 -23.77 -2.43 1.00
N LYS A 202 -23.46 -1.30 1.65
CA LYS A 202 -23.09 -0.06 0.95
C LYS A 202 -21.80 -0.28 0.14
N THR A 203 -20.77 -0.78 0.79
CA THR A 203 -19.44 -1.00 0.20
C THR A 203 -19.51 -2.04 -0.91
N LYS A 204 -20.25 -3.13 -0.69
CA LYS A 204 -20.53 -4.16 -1.69
C LYS A 204 -21.13 -3.57 -2.97
N LYS A 205 -22.19 -2.78 -2.85
CA LYS A 205 -22.85 -2.14 -4.01
C LYS A 205 -21.90 -1.24 -4.82
N ILE A 206 -21.06 -0.45 -4.15
CA ILE A 206 -20.08 0.42 -4.82
C ILE A 206 -19.01 -0.43 -5.50
N GLY A 207 -18.50 -1.45 -4.81
CA GLY A 207 -17.44 -2.31 -5.30
C GLY A 207 -17.86 -3.18 -6.48
N ASP A 208 -19.07 -3.74 -6.48
CA ASP A 208 -19.59 -4.52 -7.60
C ASP A 208 -19.71 -3.66 -8.87
N ALA A 209 -20.25 -2.44 -8.76
CA ALA A 209 -20.33 -1.50 -9.88
C ALA A 209 -18.94 -1.07 -10.39
N LEU A 210 -17.95 -0.92 -9.49
CA LEU A 210 -16.57 -0.64 -9.86
C LEU A 210 -15.95 -1.82 -10.61
N ILE A 211 -16.10 -3.06 -10.11
CA ILE A 211 -15.57 -4.27 -10.74
C ILE A 211 -16.10 -4.44 -12.16
N GLU A 212 -17.41 -4.28 -12.37
CA GLU A 212 -18.02 -4.37 -13.70
C GLU A 212 -17.39 -3.38 -14.68
N LYS A 213 -17.20 -2.13 -14.25
CA LYS A 213 -16.58 -1.08 -15.06
C LYS A 213 -15.11 -1.35 -15.36
N GLU A 214 -14.34 -1.81 -14.37
CA GLU A 214 -12.89 -2.01 -14.50
C GLU A 214 -12.55 -3.29 -15.28
N LEU A 215 -13.39 -4.34 -15.22
CA LEU A 215 -13.25 -5.54 -16.05
C LEU A 215 -13.19 -5.20 -17.55
N LEU A 216 -14.02 -4.25 -18.00
CA LEU A 216 -14.05 -3.81 -19.40
C LEU A 216 -12.73 -3.14 -19.84
N LYS A 217 -11.96 -2.59 -18.91
CA LYS A 217 -10.68 -1.93 -19.19
C LYS A 217 -9.50 -2.90 -19.30
N ILE A 218 -9.68 -4.18 -18.99
CA ILE A 218 -8.63 -5.18 -19.21
C ILE A 218 -8.48 -5.38 -20.74
N PRO A 219 -7.32 -5.02 -21.33
CA PRO A 219 -7.17 -5.03 -22.78
C PRO A 219 -7.05 -6.45 -23.36
N ASN A 220 -6.45 -7.38 -22.60
CA ASN A 220 -6.29 -8.75 -23.03
C ASN A 220 -7.59 -9.54 -22.83
N GLU A 221 -8.25 -9.91 -23.92
CA GLU A 221 -9.55 -10.59 -23.89
C GLU A 221 -9.53 -11.93 -23.14
N LYS A 222 -8.43 -12.69 -23.26
CA LYS A 222 -8.27 -13.97 -22.55
C LYS A 222 -8.20 -13.73 -21.04
N VAL A 223 -7.40 -12.74 -20.61
CA VAL A 223 -7.28 -12.36 -19.19
C VAL A 223 -8.61 -11.86 -18.66
N ARG A 224 -9.30 -10.98 -19.42
CA ARG A 224 -10.62 -10.46 -19.06
C ARG A 224 -11.63 -11.59 -18.86
N ARG A 225 -11.70 -12.54 -19.79
CA ARG A 225 -12.60 -13.71 -19.70
C ARG A 225 -12.32 -14.53 -18.44
N ILE A 226 -11.06 -14.88 -18.19
CA ILE A 226 -10.67 -15.68 -17.01
C ILE A 226 -11.01 -14.93 -15.72
N ALA A 227 -10.74 -13.61 -15.65
CA ALA A 227 -11.05 -12.80 -14.49
C ALA A 227 -12.56 -12.75 -14.23
N THR A 228 -13.38 -12.60 -15.27
CA THR A 228 -14.85 -12.66 -15.18
C THR A 228 -15.33 -14.02 -14.68
N GLU A 229 -14.78 -15.12 -15.21
CA GLU A 229 -15.11 -16.48 -14.77
C GLU A 229 -14.77 -16.67 -13.28
N HIS A 230 -13.60 -16.22 -12.84
CA HIS A 230 -13.17 -16.31 -11.44
C HIS A 230 -14.00 -15.44 -10.49
N ILE A 231 -14.37 -14.23 -10.90
CA ILE A 231 -15.26 -13.35 -10.12
C ILE A 231 -16.64 -14.00 -9.94
N ASN A 232 -17.18 -14.61 -10.99
CA ASN A 232 -18.44 -15.36 -10.92
C ASN A 232 -18.33 -16.58 -9.99
N ASP A 233 -17.19 -17.28 -10.01
CA ASP A 233 -16.91 -18.41 -9.14
C ASP A 233 -16.75 -17.99 -7.66
N ILE A 234 -16.16 -16.84 -7.38
CA ILE A 234 -16.07 -16.27 -6.02
C ILE A 234 -17.47 -16.02 -5.47
N GLU A 235 -18.34 -15.40 -6.29
CA GLU A 235 -19.69 -15.01 -5.90
C GLU A 235 -20.64 -16.19 -5.74
N ASN A 236 -20.66 -17.10 -6.71
CA ASN A 236 -21.70 -18.14 -6.79
C ASN A 236 -21.24 -19.50 -6.27
N ASN A 237 -19.94 -19.78 -6.29
CA ASN A 237 -19.38 -21.11 -6.00
C ASN A 237 -18.47 -21.11 -4.75
N ASN A 238 -18.39 -19.98 -4.04
CA ASN A 238 -17.59 -19.80 -2.83
C ASN A 238 -16.10 -20.20 -2.97
N LYS A 239 -15.53 -20.04 -4.17
CA LYS A 239 -14.10 -20.27 -4.41
C LYS A 239 -13.28 -19.04 -4.02
N ARG A 240 -12.03 -19.24 -3.61
CA ARG A 240 -11.12 -18.19 -3.13
C ARG A 240 -9.68 -18.41 -3.63
N ASP A 241 -8.84 -17.40 -3.49
CA ASP A 241 -7.40 -17.34 -3.82
C ASP A 241 -7.08 -17.61 -5.30
N PHE A 242 -7.93 -17.09 -6.20
CA PHE A 242 -7.60 -17.03 -7.62
C PHE A 242 -6.47 -16.05 -7.90
N ARG A 243 -5.64 -16.36 -8.90
CA ARG A 243 -4.47 -15.54 -9.26
C ARG A 243 -4.03 -15.72 -10.72
N PHE A 244 -3.48 -14.64 -11.25
CA PHE A 244 -2.71 -14.54 -12.50
C PHE A 244 -1.23 -14.29 -12.20
#